data_AF-A0A6A4WD80-F1
#
_entry.id   AF-A0A6A4WD80-F1
#
_cell.length_a   1.000
_cell.length_b   1.000
_cell.length_c   1.000
_cell.angle_alpha   90.00
_cell.angle_beta   90.00
_cell.angle_gamma   90.00
#
_symmetry.space_group_name_H-M   'P 1'
#
loop_
_entity.id
_entity.type
_entity.pdbx_description
1 polymer ?
#
loop_
_entity_poly.entity_id
_entity_poly.type
_entity_poly.pdbx_seq_one_letter_code
_entity_poly.pdbx_strand_id
1 'polypeptide(L)'
;MLPARPVFTAHACHVCKRLHTRQHRLKSCGSCRLVAYCSAEHQRAHWPMHRALCKVITRRVRYLGTDHIYREALNVPSPEQWKKIRFKHMAVCEEMLGRPMEAYEKEMFLYPRACDTCHETNPEKLHTCANCHSVSFCSEDHLRKNHSKYCKDLRTLLDIHGYQNSHGVCEPPLPDTVLSEYDMLPPHIRELLVVSLLGPQRAMALGPVPLTVLTDYASYPLTLLFALQNIPVAEEVHISQRTELTVHVVGAEHSTDCHPLGRWGSFLLHLLPRLRRLHVVFIGLELEAAGGRPGVTQHDFTSAACRAAGRRLTCELQPSTAYHTYCRSPQFRPPDVIAAFNAGLHRFAGHERRDTWRETIPYLVRDGVPLVLSGYTLLECPQDVARIEQEQKVDVLLPPRKNPYRSTRPQQNFLNEHEAPVVFKNQYVACLTAAAKPRK
;
A
#
# COMPACT_ATOMS: atom_id res chain seq x y z
N MET A 1 -23.43 -0.83 3.93
CA MET A 1 -22.07 -1.13 3.41
C MET A 1 -21.56 0.12 2.73
N LEU A 2 -20.33 0.56 3.04
CA LEU A 2 -19.73 1.70 2.35
C LEU A 2 -19.45 1.29 0.88
N PRO A 3 -19.88 2.10 -0.11
CA PRO A 3 -19.61 1.77 -1.50
C PRO A 3 -18.10 1.78 -1.75
N ALA A 4 -17.59 0.71 -2.38
CA ALA A 4 -16.22 0.73 -2.85
C ALA A 4 -16.08 1.75 -3.98
N ARG A 5 -14.93 2.43 -4.06
CA ARG A 5 -14.63 3.26 -5.22
C ARG A 5 -14.70 2.43 -6.50
N PRO A 6 -15.08 3.03 -7.64
CA PRO A 6 -14.87 2.38 -8.93
C PRO A 6 -13.38 2.08 -9.13
N VAL A 7 -13.10 0.89 -9.66
CA VAL A 7 -11.75 0.43 -10.02
C VAL A 7 -11.74 -0.01 -11.47
N PHE A 8 -10.76 0.41 -12.25
CA PHE A 8 -10.61 -0.05 -13.62
C PHE A 8 -9.88 -1.39 -13.70
N THR A 9 -10.28 -2.23 -14.63
CA THR A 9 -9.59 -3.49 -14.95
C THR A 9 -9.77 -3.75 -16.43
N ALA A 10 -8.67 -3.73 -17.18
CA ALA A 10 -8.65 -3.83 -18.64
C ALA A 10 -9.33 -5.10 -19.19
N HIS A 11 -9.32 -6.18 -18.40
CA HIS A 11 -9.80 -7.51 -18.79
C HIS A 11 -11.15 -7.87 -18.19
N ALA A 12 -11.85 -6.93 -17.57
CA ALA A 12 -13.16 -7.14 -16.96
C ALA A 12 -14.16 -6.07 -17.44
N CYS A 13 -15.46 -6.41 -17.39
CA CYS A 13 -16.50 -5.43 -17.62
C CYS A 13 -16.37 -4.32 -16.56
N HIS A 14 -16.33 -3.05 -16.99
CA HIS A 14 -16.14 -1.95 -16.07
C HIS A 14 -17.23 -1.86 -14.98
N VAL A 15 -18.45 -2.32 -15.28
CA VAL A 15 -19.60 -2.24 -14.36
C VAL A 15 -19.70 -3.46 -13.44
N CYS A 16 -19.79 -4.68 -13.98
CA CYS A 16 -20.03 -5.88 -13.17
C CYS A 16 -18.78 -6.69 -12.83
N LYS A 17 -17.60 -6.28 -13.32
CA LYS A 17 -16.31 -6.99 -13.20
C LYS A 17 -16.29 -8.42 -13.75
N ARG A 18 -17.29 -8.83 -14.54
CA ARG A 18 -17.23 -10.10 -15.29
C ARG A 18 -16.03 -10.11 -16.22
N LEU A 19 -15.25 -11.18 -16.19
CA LEU A 19 -14.00 -11.30 -16.93
C LEU A 19 -14.23 -11.52 -18.44
N HIS A 20 -13.26 -11.07 -19.22
CA HIS A 20 -13.14 -11.41 -20.63
C HIS A 20 -12.67 -12.86 -20.78
N THR A 21 -13.53 -13.72 -21.30
CA THR A 21 -13.21 -15.13 -21.59
C THR A 21 -13.62 -15.48 -23.02
N ARG A 22 -13.26 -16.68 -23.50
CA ARG A 22 -13.75 -17.19 -24.80
C ARG A 22 -15.28 -17.26 -24.85
N GLN A 23 -15.92 -17.61 -23.73
CA GLN A 23 -17.38 -17.71 -23.61
C GLN A 23 -18.04 -16.33 -23.37
N HIS A 24 -17.31 -15.39 -22.77
CA HIS A 24 -17.82 -14.07 -22.42
C HIS A 24 -16.90 -12.98 -22.98
N ARG A 25 -17.09 -12.65 -24.25
CA ARG A 25 -16.31 -11.59 -24.92
C ARG A 25 -16.85 -10.22 -24.55
N LEU A 26 -16.00 -9.42 -23.90
CA LEU A 26 -16.26 -8.00 -23.68
C LEU A 26 -16.12 -7.20 -24.98
N LYS A 27 -16.93 -6.16 -25.11
CA LYS A 27 -16.90 -5.18 -26.20
C LYS A 27 -16.22 -3.90 -25.71
N SER A 28 -15.14 -3.50 -26.37
CA SER A 28 -14.49 -2.21 -26.10
C SER A 28 -15.39 -1.06 -26.51
N CYS A 29 -15.28 0.08 -25.83
CA CYS A 29 -15.91 1.33 -26.23
C CYS A 29 -15.47 1.67 -27.66
N GLY A 30 -16.42 1.79 -28.58
CA GLY A 30 -16.12 2.00 -30.00
C GLY A 30 -15.34 3.28 -30.31
N SER A 31 -15.46 4.30 -29.47
CA SER A 31 -14.79 5.59 -29.66
C SER A 31 -13.38 5.62 -29.07
N CYS A 32 -13.23 5.40 -27.75
CA CYS A 32 -11.94 5.56 -27.07
C CYS A 32 -11.10 4.28 -27.00
N ARG A 33 -11.73 3.10 -27.13
CA ARG A 33 -11.11 1.76 -27.06
C ARG A 33 -10.39 1.38 -25.75
N LEU A 34 -10.35 2.27 -24.74
CA LEU A 34 -9.66 2.02 -23.46
C LEU A 34 -10.47 1.29 -22.38
N VAL A 35 -11.80 1.18 -22.52
CA VAL A 35 -12.69 0.54 -21.55
C VAL A 35 -13.61 -0.46 -22.22
N ALA A 36 -13.99 -1.54 -21.53
CA ALA A 36 -14.81 -2.60 -22.08
C ALA A 36 -16.01 -2.98 -21.21
N TYR A 37 -17.06 -3.49 -21.87
CA TYR A 37 -18.34 -3.85 -21.25
C TYR A 37 -18.81 -5.22 -21.74
N CYS A 38 -19.54 -5.96 -20.90
CA CYS A 38 -20.15 -7.22 -21.33
C CYS A 38 -21.44 -7.02 -22.13
N SER A 39 -22.07 -5.84 -22.05
CA SER A 39 -23.33 -5.52 -22.75
C SER A 39 -23.45 -4.02 -23.04
N ALA A 40 -24.32 -3.67 -23.99
CA ALA A 40 -24.68 -2.29 -24.28
C ALA A 40 -25.39 -1.62 -23.09
N GLU A 41 -26.08 -2.40 -22.26
CA GLU A 41 -26.71 -1.95 -21.03
C GLU A 41 -25.66 -1.42 -20.04
N HIS A 42 -24.61 -2.20 -19.73
CA HIS A 42 -23.52 -1.73 -18.86
C HIS A 42 -22.76 -0.54 -19.46
N GLN A 43 -22.63 -0.47 -20.78
CA GLN A 43 -22.07 0.71 -21.44
C GLN A 43 -22.96 1.96 -21.21
N ARG A 44 -24.29 1.83 -21.34
CA ARG A 44 -25.23 2.92 -21.08
C ARG A 44 -25.22 3.34 -19.61
N ALA A 45 -25.16 2.38 -18.68
CA ALA A 45 -25.10 2.64 -17.25
C ALA A 45 -23.84 3.45 -16.86
N HIS A 46 -22.69 3.15 -17.46
CA HIS A 46 -21.44 3.88 -17.20
C HIS A 46 -21.31 5.19 -18.00
N TRP A 47 -22.14 5.41 -19.02
CA TRP A 47 -21.99 6.55 -19.94
C TRP A 47 -21.98 7.93 -19.27
N PRO A 48 -22.83 8.24 -18.27
CA PRO A 48 -22.81 9.54 -17.59
C PRO A 48 -21.44 9.89 -17.00
N MET A 49 -20.73 8.89 -16.46
CA MET A 49 -19.38 9.05 -15.88
C MET A 49 -18.31 9.06 -16.99
N HIS A 50 -18.41 8.17 -17.97
CA HIS A 50 -17.38 7.99 -19.00
C HIS A 50 -17.37 9.04 -20.12
N ARG A 51 -18.52 9.64 -20.45
CA ARG A 51 -18.71 10.44 -21.68
C ARG A 51 -17.69 11.56 -21.85
N ALA A 52 -17.38 12.28 -20.78
CA ALA A 52 -16.47 13.42 -20.82
C ALA A 52 -15.05 12.97 -21.20
N LEU A 53 -14.50 12.00 -20.47
CA LEU A 53 -13.19 11.43 -20.75
C LEU A 53 -13.12 10.75 -22.13
N CYS A 54 -14.17 10.02 -22.52
CA CYS A 54 -14.25 9.36 -23.82
C CYS A 54 -14.08 10.36 -24.98
N LYS A 55 -14.76 11.52 -24.90
CA LYS A 55 -14.64 12.58 -25.91
C LYS A 55 -13.23 13.14 -25.99
N VAL A 56 -12.59 13.37 -24.84
CA VAL A 56 -11.22 13.89 -24.77
C VAL A 56 -10.21 12.91 -25.37
N ILE A 57 -10.27 11.63 -24.98
CA ILE A 57 -9.42 10.57 -25.56
C ILE A 57 -9.63 10.50 -27.08
N THR A 58 -10.89 10.53 -27.54
CA THR A 58 -11.21 10.47 -28.97
C THR A 58 -10.63 11.67 -29.74
N ARG A 59 -10.72 12.88 -29.17
CA ARG A 59 -10.08 14.08 -29.75
C ARG A 59 -8.56 13.93 -29.80
N ARG A 60 -7.95 13.40 -28.74
CA ARG A 60 -6.50 13.16 -28.70
C ARG A 60 -6.06 12.16 -29.77
N VAL A 61 -6.79 11.05 -29.93
CA VAL A 61 -6.52 10.04 -30.97
C VAL A 61 -6.58 10.65 -32.38
N ARG A 62 -7.61 11.48 -32.66
CA ARG A 62 -7.74 12.21 -33.93
C ARG A 62 -6.60 13.19 -34.16
N TYR A 63 -6.21 13.96 -33.13
CA TYR A 63 -5.08 14.89 -33.20
C TYR A 63 -3.77 14.17 -33.52
N LEU A 64 -3.57 12.96 -32.99
CA LEU A 64 -2.40 12.13 -33.30
C LEU A 64 -2.45 11.50 -34.70
N GLY A 65 -3.59 11.54 -35.41
CA GLY A 65 -3.74 10.88 -36.70
C GLY A 65 -3.65 9.35 -36.63
N THR A 66 -4.02 8.76 -35.49
CA THR A 66 -3.93 7.30 -35.25
C THR A 66 -5.29 6.70 -34.93
N ASP A 67 -5.37 5.39 -34.82
CA ASP A 67 -6.58 4.65 -34.44
C ASP A 67 -6.61 4.23 -32.96
N HIS A 68 -5.52 4.46 -32.22
CA HIS A 68 -5.41 4.17 -30.79
C HIS A 68 -4.43 5.14 -30.13
N ILE A 69 -4.73 5.56 -28.89
CA ILE A 69 -3.92 6.57 -28.20
C ILE A 69 -2.47 6.11 -27.98
N TYR A 70 -2.26 4.80 -27.81
CA TYR A 70 -0.94 4.18 -27.65
C TYR A 70 -0.32 3.64 -28.93
N ARG A 71 -0.80 4.03 -30.11
CA ARG A 71 -0.20 3.56 -31.38
C ARG A 71 1.29 3.92 -31.48
N GLU A 72 1.69 5.09 -30.94
CA GLU A 72 3.10 5.51 -30.88
C GLU A 72 3.99 4.64 -29.96
N ALA A 73 3.40 3.82 -29.09
CA ALA A 73 4.13 2.95 -28.18
C ALA A 73 4.43 1.55 -28.75
N LEU A 74 3.92 1.21 -29.93
CA LEU A 74 4.11 -0.11 -30.53
C LEU A 74 5.60 -0.39 -30.73
N ASN A 75 6.06 -1.53 -30.20
CA ASN A 75 7.46 -1.98 -30.19
C ASN A 75 8.46 -1.04 -29.48
N VAL A 76 7.99 -0.14 -28.62
CA VAL A 76 8.89 0.63 -27.75
C VAL A 76 9.52 -0.32 -26.72
N PRO A 77 10.85 -0.58 -26.76
CA PRO A 77 11.45 -1.58 -25.89
C PRO A 77 11.75 -1.05 -24.48
N SER A 78 11.74 0.27 -24.30
CA SER A 78 12.13 0.92 -23.04
C SER A 78 10.92 1.06 -22.09
N PRO A 79 10.97 0.43 -20.89
CA PRO A 79 9.97 0.63 -19.84
C PRO A 79 9.70 2.09 -19.49
N GLU A 80 10.77 2.89 -19.43
CA GLU A 80 10.70 4.31 -19.10
C GLU A 80 10.02 5.13 -20.19
N GLN A 81 10.26 4.80 -21.47
CA GLN A 81 9.56 5.44 -22.58
C GLN A 81 8.08 5.07 -22.59
N TRP A 82 7.72 3.81 -22.35
CA TRP A 82 6.33 3.38 -22.21
C TRP A 82 5.61 4.13 -21.09
N LYS A 83 6.24 4.22 -19.91
CA LYS A 83 5.76 5.03 -18.79
C LYS A 83 5.55 6.49 -19.22
N LYS A 84 6.56 7.11 -19.83
CA LYS A 84 6.48 8.52 -20.28
C LYS A 84 5.33 8.76 -21.25
N ILE A 85 5.09 7.85 -22.20
CA ILE A 85 3.96 7.93 -23.15
C ILE A 85 2.62 7.89 -22.40
N ARG A 86 2.43 6.94 -21.47
CA ARG A 86 1.21 6.85 -20.66
C ARG A 86 0.96 8.12 -19.85
N PHE A 87 1.97 8.61 -19.13
CA PHE A 87 1.87 9.83 -18.33
C PHE A 87 1.59 11.08 -19.18
N LYS A 88 2.26 11.21 -20.33
CA LYS A 88 2.02 12.30 -21.29
C LYS A 88 0.56 12.32 -21.74
N HIS A 89 0.02 11.17 -22.16
CA HIS A 89 -1.37 11.09 -22.60
C HIS A 89 -2.36 11.35 -21.47
N MET A 90 -2.11 10.82 -20.28
CA MET A 90 -2.92 11.06 -19.09
C MET A 90 -2.97 12.56 -18.77
N ALA A 91 -1.81 13.24 -18.68
CA ALA A 91 -1.72 14.65 -18.36
C ALA A 91 -2.43 15.54 -19.39
N VAL A 92 -2.19 15.31 -20.69
CA VAL A 92 -2.87 16.06 -21.77
C VAL A 92 -4.38 15.84 -21.72
N CYS A 93 -4.83 14.60 -21.49
CA CYS A 93 -6.26 14.33 -21.39
C CYS A 93 -6.88 14.94 -20.13
N GLU A 94 -6.16 15.03 -19.01
CA GLU A 94 -6.66 15.65 -17.77
C GLU A 94 -6.81 17.16 -17.96
N GLU A 95 -5.84 17.80 -18.62
CA GLU A 95 -5.91 19.21 -19.00
C GLU A 95 -7.09 19.49 -19.94
N MET A 96 -7.23 18.70 -21.01
CA MET A 96 -8.36 18.82 -21.96
C MET A 96 -9.73 18.52 -21.33
N LEU A 97 -9.76 17.75 -20.24
CA LEU A 97 -10.97 17.42 -19.50
C LEU A 97 -11.45 18.58 -18.62
N GLY A 98 -10.55 19.49 -18.24
CA GLY A 98 -10.86 20.68 -17.43
C GLY A 98 -11.21 20.39 -15.98
N ARG A 99 -10.93 19.17 -15.51
CA ARG A 99 -11.06 18.75 -14.11
C ARG A 99 -10.03 17.66 -13.79
N PRO A 100 -9.68 17.46 -12.51
CA PRO A 100 -8.92 16.29 -12.10
C PRO A 100 -9.62 14.99 -12.55
N MET A 101 -8.85 14.03 -13.04
CA MET A 101 -9.34 12.69 -13.33
C MET A 101 -9.64 11.93 -12.03
N GLU A 102 -10.71 11.14 -12.05
CA GLU A 102 -11.00 10.17 -11.00
C GLU A 102 -9.95 9.06 -11.01
N ALA A 103 -9.78 8.35 -9.89
CA ALA A 103 -8.76 7.32 -9.77
C ALA A 103 -8.87 6.23 -10.85
N TYR A 104 -10.08 5.75 -11.14
CA TYR A 104 -10.28 4.74 -12.19
C TYR A 104 -10.05 5.29 -13.60
N GLU A 105 -10.25 6.58 -13.81
CA GLU A 105 -9.95 7.23 -15.09
C GLU A 105 -8.43 7.24 -15.32
N LYS A 106 -7.63 7.55 -14.30
CA LYS A 106 -6.16 7.44 -14.35
C LYS A 106 -5.72 5.99 -14.59
N GLU A 107 -6.34 5.03 -13.89
CA GLU A 107 -6.08 3.60 -14.08
C GLU A 107 -6.32 3.13 -15.52
N MET A 108 -7.24 3.74 -16.29
CA MET A 108 -7.43 3.44 -17.71
C MET A 108 -6.18 3.73 -18.56
N PHE A 109 -5.41 4.75 -18.19
CA PHE A 109 -4.15 5.09 -18.86
C PHE A 109 -2.97 4.30 -18.30
N LEU A 110 -2.98 4.01 -17.00
CA LEU A 110 -1.90 3.29 -16.35
C LEU A 110 -1.93 1.80 -16.68
N TYR A 111 -3.11 1.18 -16.79
CA TYR A 111 -3.22 -0.27 -16.95
C TYR A 111 -4.00 -0.67 -18.20
N PRO A 112 -3.68 -0.12 -19.39
CA PRO A 112 -4.45 -0.38 -20.59
C PRO A 112 -4.33 -1.84 -21.01
N ARG A 113 -5.30 -2.32 -21.80
CA ARG A 113 -5.19 -3.61 -22.46
C ARG A 113 -4.18 -3.54 -23.60
N ALA A 114 -2.92 -3.80 -23.29
CA ALA A 114 -1.84 -3.84 -24.26
C ALA A 114 -0.98 -5.10 -24.08
N CYS A 115 -0.24 -5.49 -25.11
CA CYS A 115 0.76 -6.54 -25.02
C CYS A 115 1.84 -6.16 -23.99
N ASP A 116 2.20 -7.10 -23.13
CA ASP A 116 3.16 -6.93 -22.04
C ASP A 116 4.58 -6.58 -22.51
N THR A 117 4.90 -6.87 -23.79
CA THR A 117 6.23 -6.61 -24.37
C THR A 117 6.18 -5.56 -25.47
N CYS A 118 5.40 -5.78 -26.54
CA CYS A 118 5.40 -4.87 -27.69
C CYS A 118 4.35 -3.75 -27.65
N HIS A 119 3.52 -3.71 -26.60
CA HIS A 119 2.45 -2.72 -26.44
C HIS A 119 1.38 -2.69 -27.55
N GLU A 120 1.26 -3.75 -28.37
CA GLU A 120 0.13 -3.93 -29.30
C GLU A 120 -1.21 -3.82 -28.55
N THR A 121 -2.17 -3.11 -29.14
CA THR A 121 -3.47 -2.81 -28.52
C THR A 121 -4.65 -3.36 -29.31
N ASN A 122 -4.43 -3.95 -30.50
CA ASN A 122 -5.49 -4.61 -31.25
C ASN A 122 -6.00 -5.85 -30.48
N PRO A 123 -7.26 -5.87 -30.00
CA PRO A 123 -7.79 -6.98 -29.23
C PRO A 123 -7.82 -8.32 -29.96
N GLU A 124 -7.82 -8.33 -31.29
CA GLU A 124 -7.82 -9.55 -32.11
C GLU A 124 -6.47 -10.27 -32.12
N LYS A 125 -5.39 -9.52 -31.86
CA LYS A 125 -4.03 -10.05 -31.77
C LYS A 125 -3.61 -10.41 -30.35
N LEU A 126 -4.44 -10.10 -29.35
CA LEU A 126 -4.06 -10.24 -27.94
C LEU A 126 -4.70 -11.48 -27.32
N HIS A 127 -3.84 -12.32 -26.76
CA HIS A 127 -4.20 -13.33 -25.79
C HIS A 127 -4.21 -12.72 -24.38
N THR A 128 -5.00 -13.31 -23.49
CA THR A 128 -5.02 -12.96 -22.07
C THR A 128 -4.54 -14.19 -21.29
N CYS A 129 -3.67 -14.00 -20.30
CA CYS A 129 -3.25 -15.09 -19.41
C CYS A 129 -4.48 -15.77 -18.77
N ALA A 130 -4.59 -17.08 -18.95
CA ALA A 130 -5.73 -17.87 -18.48
C ALA A 130 -5.80 -18.02 -16.95
N ASN A 131 -4.69 -17.77 -16.24
CA ASN A 131 -4.61 -17.89 -14.79
C ASN A 131 -4.97 -16.58 -14.09
N CYS A 132 -4.26 -15.49 -14.40
CA CYS A 132 -4.46 -14.21 -13.71
C CYS A 132 -5.50 -13.30 -14.35
N HIS A 133 -5.85 -13.54 -15.62
CA HIS A 133 -6.75 -12.70 -16.42
C HIS A 133 -6.41 -11.20 -16.41
N SER A 134 -5.16 -10.82 -16.16
CA SER A 134 -4.74 -9.43 -15.98
C SER A 134 -3.60 -8.99 -16.89
N VAL A 135 -3.01 -9.92 -17.65
CA VAL A 135 -1.90 -9.65 -18.58
C VAL A 135 -2.31 -10.04 -19.99
N SER A 136 -2.03 -9.17 -20.95
CA SER A 136 -2.21 -9.47 -22.38
C SER A 136 -0.88 -9.64 -23.08
N PHE A 137 -0.82 -10.52 -24.08
CA PHE A 137 0.36 -10.74 -24.92
C PHE A 137 -0.08 -11.15 -26.32
N CYS A 138 0.71 -10.84 -27.36
CA CYS A 138 0.35 -11.23 -28.74
C CYS A 138 1.00 -12.54 -29.21
N SER A 139 1.97 -13.05 -28.46
CA SER A 139 2.61 -14.36 -28.65
C SER A 139 3.19 -14.80 -27.31
N GLU A 140 3.45 -16.11 -27.13
CA GLU A 140 4.05 -16.63 -25.89
C GLU A 140 5.41 -15.97 -25.60
N ASP A 141 6.20 -15.65 -26.62
CA ASP A 141 7.47 -14.91 -26.46
C ASP A 141 7.30 -13.49 -25.90
N HIS A 142 6.11 -12.92 -26.04
CA HIS A 142 5.78 -11.58 -25.54
C HIS A 142 5.15 -11.61 -24.14
N LEU A 143 4.99 -12.79 -23.54
CA LEU A 143 4.71 -12.93 -22.12
C LEU A 143 6.04 -12.85 -21.35
N ARG A 144 6.19 -11.86 -20.47
CA ARG A 144 7.47 -11.67 -19.76
C ARG A 144 7.82 -12.89 -18.92
N LYS A 145 9.12 -13.24 -18.89
CA LYS A 145 9.64 -14.40 -18.15
C LYS A 145 9.36 -14.36 -16.65
N ASN A 146 9.30 -13.16 -16.05
CA ASN A 146 8.97 -12.99 -14.64
C ASN A 146 7.46 -13.08 -14.34
N HIS A 147 6.59 -13.24 -15.35
CA HIS A 147 5.14 -13.30 -15.17
C HIS A 147 4.72 -14.40 -14.19
N SER A 148 5.31 -15.59 -14.30
CA SER A 148 4.98 -16.75 -13.45
C SER A 148 5.13 -16.44 -11.96
N LYS A 149 6.11 -15.61 -11.59
CA LYS A 149 6.35 -15.14 -10.21
C LYS A 149 5.19 -14.31 -9.65
N TYR A 150 4.51 -13.53 -10.50
CA TYR A 150 3.48 -12.57 -10.09
C TYR A 150 2.06 -12.97 -10.52
N CYS A 151 1.91 -14.04 -11.30
CA CYS A 151 0.64 -14.46 -11.88
C CYS A 151 -0.45 -14.67 -10.80
N LYS A 152 -0.10 -15.35 -9.70
CA LYS A 152 -1.01 -15.56 -8.56
C LYS A 152 -1.37 -14.27 -7.83
N ASP A 153 -0.43 -13.35 -7.72
CA ASP A 153 -0.66 -12.06 -7.06
C ASP A 153 -1.59 -11.18 -7.90
N LEU A 154 -1.38 -11.14 -9.22
CA LEU A 154 -2.28 -10.48 -10.16
C LEU A 154 -3.70 -11.08 -10.13
N ARG A 155 -3.81 -12.41 -9.98
CA ARG A 155 -5.11 -13.06 -9.76
C ARG A 155 -5.76 -12.60 -8.46
N THR A 156 -4.99 -12.56 -7.38
CA THR A 156 -5.46 -12.13 -6.06
C THR A 156 -5.97 -10.68 -6.10
N LEU A 157 -5.24 -9.80 -6.80
CA LEU A 157 -5.67 -8.41 -7.02
C LEU A 157 -7.03 -8.34 -7.73
N LEU A 158 -7.19 -9.13 -8.79
CA LEU A 158 -8.45 -9.21 -9.55
C LEU A 158 -9.60 -9.73 -8.68
N ASP A 159 -9.36 -10.74 -7.86
CA ASP A 159 -10.35 -11.28 -6.93
C ASP A 159 -10.78 -10.24 -5.88
N ILE A 160 -9.84 -9.43 -5.38
CA ILE A 160 -10.14 -8.30 -4.50
C ILE A 160 -11.05 -7.29 -5.20
N HIS A 161 -10.75 -6.91 -6.44
CA HIS A 161 -11.60 -5.97 -7.21
C HIS A 161 -13.01 -6.53 -7.43
N GLY A 162 -13.13 -7.82 -7.76
CA GLY A 162 -14.42 -8.50 -7.93
C GLY A 162 -15.23 -8.57 -6.63
N TYR A 163 -14.56 -8.88 -5.51
CA TYR A 163 -15.18 -8.87 -4.19
C TYR A 163 -15.69 -7.48 -3.82
N GLN A 164 -14.85 -6.44 -4.01
CA GLN A 164 -15.22 -5.07 -3.67
C GLN A 164 -16.40 -4.55 -4.50
N ASN A 165 -16.48 -4.97 -5.75
CA ASN A 165 -17.60 -4.62 -6.62
C ASN A 165 -18.93 -5.27 -6.18
N SER A 166 -18.89 -6.44 -5.55
CA SER A 166 -20.08 -7.19 -5.15
C SER A 166 -20.49 -6.96 -3.70
N HIS A 167 -19.54 -6.64 -2.82
CA HIS A 167 -19.76 -6.54 -1.36
C HIS A 167 -19.44 -5.15 -0.78
N GLY A 168 -18.98 -4.20 -1.60
CA GLY A 168 -18.48 -2.91 -1.13
C GLY A 168 -17.07 -3.00 -0.54
N VAL A 169 -16.70 -2.03 0.29
CA VAL A 169 -15.38 -2.03 0.94
C VAL A 169 -15.24 -3.29 1.82
N CYS A 170 -14.16 -4.05 1.61
CA CYS A 170 -13.85 -5.22 2.44
C CYS A 170 -13.26 -4.77 3.76
N GLU A 171 -14.00 -4.99 4.85
CA GLU A 171 -13.58 -4.66 6.22
C GLU A 171 -13.59 -5.95 7.06
N PRO A 172 -12.50 -6.76 7.04
CA PRO A 172 -12.44 -7.95 7.85
C PRO A 172 -12.43 -7.60 9.34
N PRO A 173 -13.09 -8.41 10.21
CA PRO A 173 -13.02 -8.22 11.64
C PRO A 173 -11.59 -8.40 12.14
N LEU A 174 -11.19 -7.56 13.11
CA LEU A 174 -9.91 -7.72 13.79
C LEU A 174 -9.95 -8.93 14.73
N PRO A 175 -8.85 -9.69 14.87
CA PRO A 175 -8.79 -10.80 15.82
C PRO A 175 -8.96 -10.32 17.26
N ASP A 176 -9.71 -11.09 18.04
CA ASP A 176 -10.01 -10.86 19.44
C ASP A 176 -9.23 -11.77 20.40
N THR A 177 -8.52 -12.76 19.86
CA THR A 177 -7.65 -13.67 20.61
C THR A 177 -6.53 -12.92 21.31
N VAL A 178 -6.41 -13.11 22.62
CA VAL A 178 -5.36 -12.56 23.48
C VAL A 178 -4.46 -13.70 23.91
N LEU A 179 -3.15 -13.58 23.66
CA LEU A 179 -2.18 -14.57 24.08
C LEU A 179 -1.93 -14.48 25.58
N SER A 180 -1.78 -15.62 26.24
CA SER A 180 -1.36 -15.72 27.64
C SER A 180 0.14 -15.56 27.81
N GLU A 181 0.91 -16.00 26.81
CA GLU A 181 2.37 -15.98 26.78
C GLU A 181 2.84 -15.42 25.43
N TYR A 182 4.05 -14.86 25.42
CA TYR A 182 4.67 -14.35 24.19
C TYR A 182 5.87 -15.20 23.84
N ASP A 183 5.71 -15.97 22.77
CA ASP A 183 6.77 -16.73 22.12
C ASP A 183 7.35 -15.99 20.92
N MET A 184 8.41 -16.55 20.37
CA MET A 184 8.96 -16.11 19.10
C MET A 184 7.88 -16.09 18.01
N LEU A 185 7.79 -14.95 17.34
CA LEU A 185 6.92 -14.73 16.20
C LEU A 185 7.08 -15.84 15.13
N PRO A 186 5.96 -16.42 14.63
CA PRO A 186 6.00 -17.41 13.55
C PRO A 186 6.70 -16.92 12.28
N PRO A 187 7.17 -17.81 11.39
CA PRO A 187 7.94 -17.42 10.20
C PRO A 187 7.31 -16.35 9.30
N HIS A 188 5.97 -16.29 9.18
CA HIS A 188 5.29 -15.33 8.29
C HIS A 188 3.91 -14.88 8.82
N ILE A 189 3.44 -13.71 8.36
CA ILE A 189 2.17 -13.10 8.77
C ILE A 189 0.96 -14.04 8.71
N ARG A 190 0.84 -14.85 7.64
CA ARG A 190 -0.32 -15.74 7.46
C ARG A 190 -0.35 -16.85 8.50
N GLU A 191 0.81 -17.34 8.89
CA GLU A 191 0.92 -18.39 9.90
C GLU A 191 0.48 -17.86 11.26
N LEU A 192 0.96 -16.67 11.67
CA LEU A 192 0.51 -16.01 12.89
C LEU A 192 -1.02 -15.78 12.88
N LEU A 193 -1.56 -15.24 11.78
CA LEU A 193 -3.01 -14.97 11.70
C LEU A 193 -3.83 -16.26 11.78
N VAL A 194 -3.46 -17.30 11.03
CA VAL A 194 -4.26 -18.52 10.91
C VAL A 194 -4.09 -19.43 12.12
N VAL A 195 -2.86 -19.60 12.61
CA VAL A 195 -2.56 -20.55 13.69
C VAL A 195 -2.80 -19.93 15.05
N SER A 196 -2.30 -18.72 15.29
CA SER A 196 -2.28 -18.13 16.63
C SER A 196 -3.49 -17.23 16.93
N LEU A 197 -4.06 -16.55 15.92
CA LEU A 197 -5.07 -15.50 16.17
C LEU A 197 -6.49 -15.88 15.77
N LEU A 198 -6.69 -16.56 14.63
CA LEU A 198 -8.02 -16.93 14.13
C LEU A 198 -8.35 -18.40 14.38
N GLY A 199 -7.38 -19.29 14.23
CA GLY A 199 -7.61 -20.73 14.08
C GLY A 199 -8.00 -21.12 12.64
N PRO A 200 -7.72 -22.36 12.20
CA PRO A 200 -7.93 -22.80 10.82
C PRO A 200 -9.39 -22.66 10.33
N GLN A 201 -10.35 -22.96 11.20
CA GLN A 201 -11.77 -22.93 10.85
C GLN A 201 -12.29 -21.51 10.60
N ARG A 202 -11.98 -20.55 11.51
CA ARG A 202 -12.38 -19.14 11.32
C ARG A 202 -11.68 -18.54 10.11
N ALA A 203 -10.41 -18.86 9.88
CA ALA A 203 -9.67 -18.40 8.70
C ALA A 203 -10.27 -18.92 7.38
N MET A 204 -10.71 -20.19 7.35
CA MET A 204 -11.39 -20.77 6.20
C MET A 204 -12.75 -20.10 5.95
N ALA A 205 -13.55 -19.89 7.01
CA ALA A 205 -14.84 -19.23 6.94
C ALA A 205 -14.75 -17.76 6.50
N LEU A 206 -13.68 -17.06 6.90
CA LEU A 206 -13.42 -15.67 6.50
C LEU A 206 -13.15 -15.53 4.99
N GLY A 207 -12.62 -16.58 4.37
CA GLY A 207 -12.33 -16.62 2.94
C GLY A 207 -11.03 -15.88 2.53
N PRO A 208 -10.59 -16.07 1.28
CA PRO A 208 -9.25 -15.65 0.85
C PRO A 208 -9.10 -14.13 0.73
N VAL A 209 -10.12 -13.42 0.25
CA VAL A 209 -10.05 -11.95 0.07
C VAL A 209 -10.02 -11.24 1.42
N PRO A 210 -10.96 -11.46 2.35
CA PRO A 210 -10.92 -10.77 3.65
C PRO A 210 -9.70 -11.17 4.48
N LEU A 211 -9.23 -12.42 4.42
CA LEU A 211 -7.97 -12.83 5.05
C LEU A 211 -6.76 -12.08 4.46
N THR A 212 -6.73 -11.85 3.15
CA THR A 212 -5.67 -11.07 2.49
C THR A 212 -5.71 -9.61 2.91
N VAL A 213 -6.91 -9.00 2.99
CA VAL A 213 -7.08 -7.64 3.52
C VAL A 213 -6.66 -7.55 4.99
N LEU A 214 -6.92 -8.60 5.79
CA LEU A 214 -6.49 -8.63 7.19
C LEU A 214 -4.96 -8.60 7.34
N THR A 215 -4.21 -9.25 6.42
CA THR A 215 -2.74 -9.10 6.40
C THR A 215 -2.29 -7.67 6.15
N ASP A 216 -3.09 -6.87 5.43
CA ASP A 216 -2.79 -5.46 5.17
C ASP A 216 -2.97 -4.58 6.42
N TYR A 217 -3.99 -4.89 7.24
CA TYR A 217 -4.19 -4.25 8.54
C TYR A 217 -3.09 -4.65 9.54
N ALA A 218 -2.73 -5.92 9.55
CA ALA A 218 -1.77 -6.46 10.49
C ALA A 218 -0.31 -6.06 10.16
N SER A 219 -0.01 -5.76 8.89
CA SER A 219 1.36 -5.53 8.40
C SER A 219 2.12 -4.48 9.21
N TYR A 220 1.53 -3.33 9.54
CA TYR A 220 2.21 -2.26 10.28
C TYR A 220 2.61 -2.66 11.71
N PRO A 221 1.67 -2.97 12.62
CA PRO A 221 2.02 -3.35 13.99
C PRO A 221 2.90 -4.60 14.04
N LEU A 222 2.69 -5.56 13.14
CA LEU A 222 3.52 -6.77 13.13
C LEU A 222 4.91 -6.56 12.55
N THR A 223 5.08 -5.63 11.60
CA THR A 223 6.42 -5.23 11.13
C THR A 223 7.20 -4.56 12.25
N LEU A 224 6.55 -3.69 13.04
CA LEU A 224 7.14 -3.08 14.22
C LEU A 224 7.56 -4.14 15.24
N LEU A 225 6.63 -5.03 15.61
CA LEU A 225 6.89 -6.09 16.58
C LEU A 225 8.02 -7.03 16.11
N PHE A 226 8.02 -7.40 14.83
CA PHE A 226 9.09 -8.19 14.23
C PHE A 226 10.44 -7.49 14.34
N ALA A 227 10.52 -6.20 14.00
CA ALA A 227 11.77 -5.45 14.13
C ALA A 227 12.24 -5.42 15.60
N LEU A 228 11.37 -5.05 16.54
CA LEU A 228 11.69 -4.95 17.97
C LEU A 228 12.06 -6.29 18.62
N GLN A 229 11.53 -7.42 18.14
CA GLN A 229 11.94 -8.74 18.59
C GLN A 229 13.36 -9.11 18.12
N ASN A 230 13.82 -8.56 17.01
CA ASN A 230 15.07 -8.95 16.35
C ASN A 230 16.22 -7.96 16.54
N ILE A 231 16.00 -6.81 17.19
CA ILE A 231 17.10 -5.91 17.53
C ILE A 231 17.96 -6.48 18.68
N PRO A 232 19.27 -6.24 18.70
CA PRO A 232 20.12 -6.59 19.83
C PRO A 232 19.60 -5.93 21.11
N VAL A 233 19.35 -6.72 22.14
CA VAL A 233 18.90 -6.23 23.44
C VAL A 233 20.13 -5.70 24.20
N ALA A 234 20.40 -4.40 24.12
CA ALA A 234 21.45 -3.77 24.90
C ALA A 234 20.96 -3.52 26.33
N GLU A 235 21.31 -4.35 27.32
CA GLU A 235 21.02 -4.24 28.77
C GLU A 235 19.56 -3.92 29.20
N GLU A 236 18.64 -3.68 28.26
CA GLU A 236 17.27 -3.23 28.45
C GLU A 236 16.26 -4.39 28.39
N VAL A 237 15.06 -4.08 28.87
CA VAL A 237 13.91 -4.98 28.94
C VAL A 237 13.41 -5.31 27.52
N HIS A 238 13.55 -6.58 27.10
CA HIS A 238 13.00 -7.14 25.86
C HIS A 238 11.53 -6.76 25.65
N ILE A 239 11.07 -6.59 24.41
CA ILE A 239 9.72 -6.08 24.09
C ILE A 239 8.59 -6.87 24.78
N SER A 240 8.77 -8.19 24.98
CA SER A 240 7.81 -9.07 25.67
C SER A 240 7.57 -8.72 27.15
N GLN A 241 8.50 -7.97 27.74
CA GLN A 241 8.51 -7.62 29.15
C GLN A 241 8.02 -6.19 29.42
N ARG A 242 7.80 -5.40 28.36
CA ARG A 242 7.34 -4.01 28.46
C ARG A 242 5.87 -3.99 28.92
N THR A 243 5.58 -3.11 29.88
CA THR A 243 4.21 -2.85 30.37
C THR A 243 3.59 -1.61 29.73
N GLU A 244 4.43 -0.74 29.16
CA GLU A 244 4.05 0.44 28.41
C GLU A 244 4.85 0.51 27.11
N LEU A 245 4.25 1.04 26.05
CA LEU A 245 4.91 1.26 24.77
C LEU A 245 4.33 2.51 24.10
N THR A 246 5.21 3.46 23.77
CA THR A 246 4.90 4.64 22.97
C THR A 246 5.55 4.53 21.59
N VAL A 247 4.71 4.47 20.56
CA VAL A 247 5.11 4.34 19.15
C VAL A 247 4.85 5.66 18.43
N HIS A 248 5.85 6.24 17.78
CA HIS A 248 5.66 7.35 16.85
C HIS A 248 5.66 6.83 15.41
N VAL A 249 4.53 6.93 14.72
CA VAL A 249 4.40 6.63 13.29
C VAL A 249 4.61 7.93 12.51
N VAL A 250 5.73 8.05 11.81
CA VAL A 250 6.16 9.27 11.12
C VAL A 250 5.94 9.14 9.62
N GLY A 251 5.53 10.24 8.98
CA GLY A 251 5.12 10.24 7.57
C GLY A 251 3.73 9.65 7.40
N ALA A 252 2.87 9.76 8.42
CA ALA A 252 1.58 9.11 8.43
C ALA A 252 0.59 9.74 7.44
N GLU A 253 -0.16 8.91 6.72
CA GLU A 253 -1.25 9.27 5.83
C GLU A 253 -2.58 8.65 6.29
N HIS A 254 -3.67 9.42 6.28
CA HIS A 254 -4.96 8.97 6.82
C HIS A 254 -5.49 7.69 6.12
N SER A 255 -5.36 7.64 4.79
CA SER A 255 -5.94 6.57 3.96
C SER A 255 -5.28 5.19 4.14
N THR A 256 -4.04 5.15 4.63
CA THR A 256 -3.24 3.92 4.76
C THR A 256 -2.90 3.55 6.20
N ASP A 257 -2.73 4.56 7.06
CA ASP A 257 -2.05 4.39 8.35
C ASP A 257 -3.03 4.41 9.51
N CYS A 258 -4.17 5.07 9.32
CA CYS A 258 -5.17 5.26 10.36
C CYS A 258 -6.36 4.29 10.29
N HIS A 259 -6.59 3.55 9.20
CA HIS A 259 -7.76 2.65 9.11
C HIS A 259 -7.41 1.15 9.22
N PRO A 260 -8.02 0.39 10.17
CA PRO A 260 -8.65 0.84 11.42
C PRO A 260 -7.60 1.05 12.53
N LEU A 261 -7.69 2.15 13.30
CA LEU A 261 -6.76 2.44 14.40
C LEU A 261 -6.69 1.34 15.47
N GLY A 262 -7.81 0.63 15.72
CA GLY A 262 -7.88 -0.49 16.66
C GLY A 262 -6.98 -1.69 16.30
N ARG A 263 -6.42 -1.75 15.08
CA ARG A 263 -5.47 -2.81 14.67
C ARG A 263 -4.22 -2.84 15.56
N TRP A 264 -3.77 -1.68 16.04
CA TRP A 264 -2.61 -1.59 16.92
C TRP A 264 -2.82 -2.33 18.24
N GLY A 265 -4.02 -2.22 18.81
CA GLY A 265 -4.38 -2.97 20.02
C GLY A 265 -4.48 -4.46 19.74
N SER A 266 -5.15 -4.81 18.63
CA SER A 266 -5.37 -6.22 18.25
C SER A 266 -4.09 -6.98 17.91
N PHE A 267 -3.03 -6.28 17.49
CA PHE A 267 -1.76 -6.91 17.08
C PHE A 267 -0.58 -6.58 18.01
N LEU A 268 -0.72 -5.69 19.00
CA LEU A 268 0.32 -5.47 20.02
C LEU A 268 -0.20 -5.82 21.42
N LEU A 269 -1.29 -5.21 21.90
CA LEU A 269 -1.84 -5.49 23.24
C LEU A 269 -2.34 -6.93 23.41
N HIS A 270 -2.80 -7.55 22.33
CA HIS A 270 -3.26 -8.95 22.37
C HIS A 270 -2.12 -9.95 22.19
N LEU A 271 -1.01 -9.56 21.55
CA LEU A 271 0.16 -10.42 21.37
C LEU A 271 1.15 -10.32 22.54
N LEU A 272 1.25 -9.17 23.20
CA LEU A 272 2.17 -8.91 24.31
C LEU A 272 1.39 -8.95 25.64
N PRO A 273 1.38 -10.06 26.39
CA PRO A 273 0.50 -10.23 27.56
C PRO A 273 0.81 -9.26 28.70
N ARG A 274 2.07 -8.82 28.81
CA ARG A 274 2.52 -7.86 29.83
C ARG A 274 2.19 -6.41 29.47
N LEU A 275 1.93 -6.09 28.21
CA LEU A 275 1.67 -4.74 27.76
C LEU A 275 0.29 -4.27 28.24
N ARG A 276 0.28 -3.21 29.05
CA ARG A 276 -0.95 -2.60 29.61
C ARG A 276 -1.28 -1.28 28.95
N ARG A 277 -0.30 -0.47 28.58
CA ARG A 277 -0.53 0.83 27.95
C ARG A 277 0.17 0.90 26.60
N LEU A 278 -0.60 1.11 25.56
CA LEU A 278 -0.09 1.35 24.21
C LEU A 278 -0.51 2.75 23.78
N HIS A 279 0.47 3.60 23.51
CA HIS A 279 0.29 4.92 22.95
C HIS A 279 0.84 4.95 21.53
N VAL A 280 0.03 5.30 20.54
CA VAL A 280 0.46 5.42 19.13
C VAL A 280 0.19 6.83 18.66
N VAL A 281 1.25 7.57 18.34
CA VAL A 281 1.17 8.93 17.81
C VAL A 281 1.40 8.86 16.30
N PHE A 282 0.46 9.34 15.50
CA PHE A 282 0.57 9.42 14.04
C PHE A 282 0.92 10.85 13.65
N ILE A 283 2.05 11.04 12.98
CA ILE A 283 2.58 12.35 12.61
C ILE A 283 2.81 12.39 11.09
N GLY A 284 2.18 13.33 10.40
CA GLY A 284 2.38 13.47 8.95
C GLY A 284 1.82 14.76 8.38
N LEU A 285 2.48 15.27 7.33
CA LEU A 285 2.04 16.45 6.59
C LEU A 285 0.75 16.18 5.80
N GLU A 286 0.56 14.93 5.37
CA GLU A 286 -0.58 14.47 4.56
C GLU A 286 -1.66 13.79 5.42
N LEU A 287 -1.52 13.87 6.75
CA LEU A 287 -2.54 13.42 7.68
C LEU A 287 -3.62 14.51 7.78
N GLU A 288 -4.81 14.22 7.29
CA GLU A 288 -5.98 15.09 7.41
C GLU A 288 -6.53 15.07 8.84
N ALA A 289 -6.94 16.24 9.34
CA ALA A 289 -7.58 16.34 10.65
C ALA A 289 -9.02 15.83 10.60
N ALA A 290 -9.48 15.18 11.68
CA ALA A 290 -10.82 14.59 11.74
C ALA A 290 -11.91 15.66 11.47
N GLY A 291 -12.71 15.46 10.41
CA GLY A 291 -13.78 16.38 10.02
C GLY A 291 -13.29 17.76 9.54
N GLY A 292 -12.03 17.87 9.10
CA GLY A 292 -11.45 19.12 8.57
C GLY A 292 -11.19 20.20 9.63
N ARG A 293 -11.31 19.88 10.92
CA ARG A 293 -11.01 20.82 12.01
C ARG A 293 -9.54 20.69 12.42
N PRO A 294 -8.73 21.76 12.40
CA PRO A 294 -7.37 21.71 12.88
C PRO A 294 -7.36 21.32 14.36
N GLY A 295 -6.59 20.30 14.74
CA GLY A 295 -6.46 19.91 16.14
C GLY A 295 -5.96 18.49 16.32
N VAL A 296 -5.25 18.29 17.42
CA VAL A 296 -4.79 16.97 17.86
C VAL A 296 -5.99 16.19 18.37
N THR A 297 -6.23 15.02 17.80
CA THR A 297 -7.31 14.14 18.26
C THR A 297 -6.74 12.92 18.96
N GLN A 298 -7.28 12.64 20.14
CA GLN A 298 -6.96 11.45 20.91
C GLN A 298 -8.17 10.52 20.88
N HIS A 299 -7.93 9.25 20.55
CA HIS A 299 -8.97 8.23 20.46
C HIS A 299 -8.63 7.03 21.34
N ASP A 300 -9.62 6.56 22.10
CA ASP A 300 -9.53 5.31 22.86
C ASP A 300 -10.22 4.19 22.08
N PHE A 301 -9.42 3.24 21.58
CA PHE A 301 -9.90 2.08 20.81
C PHE A 301 -9.89 0.79 21.61
N THR A 302 -9.89 0.91 22.95
CA THR A 302 -9.79 -0.24 23.82
C THR A 302 -11.08 -1.07 23.80
N SER A 303 -10.96 -2.33 23.38
CA SER A 303 -12.06 -3.30 23.43
C SER A 303 -12.58 -3.48 24.87
N ALA A 304 -13.82 -3.93 25.03
CA ALA A 304 -14.40 -4.17 26.36
C ALA A 304 -13.55 -5.17 27.18
N ALA A 305 -13.07 -6.23 26.54
CA ALA A 305 -12.17 -7.21 27.15
C ALA A 305 -10.82 -6.60 27.57
N CYS A 306 -10.24 -5.72 26.73
CA CYS A 306 -9.01 -5.02 27.10
C CYS A 306 -9.23 -4.07 28.27
N ARG A 307 -10.34 -3.33 28.31
CA ARG A 307 -10.68 -2.45 29.45
C ARG A 307 -10.83 -3.24 30.74
N ALA A 308 -11.56 -4.36 30.72
CA ALA A 308 -11.72 -5.23 31.88
C ALA A 308 -10.37 -5.78 32.38
N ALA A 309 -9.42 -6.03 31.48
CA ALA A 309 -8.06 -6.47 31.81
C ALA A 309 -7.10 -5.33 32.22
N GLY A 310 -7.59 -4.09 32.35
CA GLY A 310 -6.77 -2.93 32.67
C GLY A 310 -5.76 -2.57 31.57
N ARG A 311 -6.03 -2.94 30.32
CA ARG A 311 -5.23 -2.59 29.13
C ARG A 311 -5.85 -1.40 28.43
N ARG A 312 -5.05 -0.53 27.81
CA ARG A 312 -5.50 0.68 27.13
C ARG A 312 -4.71 0.93 25.85
N LEU A 313 -5.44 1.20 24.76
CA LEU A 313 -4.90 1.75 23.51
C LEU A 313 -5.32 3.21 23.40
N THR A 314 -4.34 4.09 23.26
CA THR A 314 -4.54 5.50 22.93
C THR A 314 -3.87 5.81 21.60
N CYS A 315 -4.63 6.34 20.65
CA CYS A 315 -4.10 6.84 19.39
C CYS A 315 -4.20 8.37 19.36
N GLU A 316 -3.10 9.04 19.06
CA GLU A 316 -2.99 10.50 18.93
C GLU A 316 -2.67 10.85 17.46
N LEU A 317 -3.38 11.81 16.87
CA LEU A 317 -3.12 12.27 15.51
C LEU A 317 -2.56 13.68 15.53
N GLN A 318 -1.42 13.88 14.86
CA GLN A 318 -0.74 15.15 14.65
C GLN A 318 -0.84 15.52 13.15
N PRO A 319 -2.00 16.05 12.69
CA PRO A 319 -2.25 16.35 11.30
C PRO A 319 -1.40 17.52 10.79
N SER A 320 -1.10 17.52 9.49
CA SER A 320 -0.33 18.58 8.81
C SER A 320 0.97 18.98 9.52
N THR A 321 1.60 18.03 10.22
CA THR A 321 2.74 18.31 11.11
C THR A 321 3.94 17.45 10.71
N ALA A 322 5.09 18.09 10.52
CA ALA A 322 6.36 17.40 10.35
C ALA A 322 6.91 16.95 11.71
N TYR A 323 7.65 15.84 11.74
CA TYR A 323 8.10 15.25 12.99
C TYR A 323 9.06 16.14 13.79
N HIS A 324 9.96 16.86 13.13
CA HIS A 324 10.85 17.82 13.77
C HIS A 324 10.10 18.99 14.44
N THR A 325 8.92 19.35 13.93
CA THR A 325 8.04 20.37 14.51
C THR A 325 7.33 19.81 15.72
N TYR A 326 6.81 18.58 15.62
CA TYR A 326 6.22 17.89 16.78
C TYR A 326 7.23 17.73 17.92
N CYS A 327 8.47 17.35 17.62
CA CYS A 327 9.56 17.24 18.61
C CYS A 327 9.88 18.55 19.36
N ARG A 328 9.58 19.70 18.75
CA ARG A 328 9.75 21.04 19.35
C ARG A 328 8.48 21.54 20.05
N SER A 329 7.37 20.83 19.90
CA SER A 329 6.09 21.23 20.47
C SER A 329 6.01 20.92 21.97
N PRO A 330 5.23 21.69 22.75
CA PRO A 330 5.01 21.40 24.17
C PRO A 330 4.21 20.11 24.42
N GLN A 331 3.62 19.52 23.36
CA GLN A 331 2.85 18.29 23.42
C GLN A 331 3.72 17.05 23.17
N PHE A 332 5.00 17.24 22.85
CA PHE A 332 5.93 16.17 22.58
C PHE A 332 6.04 15.22 23.78
N ARG A 333 5.87 13.93 23.50
CA ARG A 333 6.18 12.85 24.43
C ARG A 333 7.31 12.01 23.85
N PRO A 334 8.31 11.59 24.64
CA PRO A 334 9.37 10.74 24.12
C PRO A 334 8.82 9.37 23.67
N PRO A 335 9.15 8.88 22.47
CA PRO A 335 8.79 7.54 22.03
C PRO A 335 9.74 6.48 22.59
N ASP A 336 9.24 5.25 22.71
CA ASP A 336 10.08 4.05 22.87
C ASP A 336 10.59 3.55 21.52
N VAL A 337 9.86 3.84 20.43
CA VAL A 337 10.21 3.45 19.07
C VAL A 337 9.60 4.42 18.05
N ILE A 338 10.35 4.71 17.00
CA ILE A 338 9.88 5.48 15.85
C ILE A 338 9.71 4.52 14.66
N ALA A 339 8.62 4.66 13.91
CA ALA A 339 8.32 3.87 12.73
C ALA A 339 8.04 4.78 11.54
N ALA A 340 8.83 4.65 10.47
CA ALA A 340 8.58 5.31 9.19
C ALA A 340 8.25 4.25 8.13
N PHE A 341 6.96 4.00 7.93
CA PHE A 341 6.51 2.92 7.05
C PHE A 341 6.36 3.40 5.61
N ASN A 342 7.14 2.81 4.69
CA ASN A 342 7.14 3.14 3.27
C ASN A 342 7.30 4.65 2.99
N ALA A 343 8.04 5.34 3.86
CA ALA A 343 8.13 6.80 3.89
C ALA A 343 8.92 7.40 2.71
N GLY A 344 9.82 6.61 2.10
CA GLY A 344 10.64 7.07 0.97
C GLY A 344 11.55 8.25 1.34
N LEU A 345 12.27 8.13 2.46
CA LEU A 345 13.20 9.13 2.99
C LEU A 345 14.29 9.53 1.99
N HIS A 346 14.66 8.64 1.08
CA HIS A 346 15.63 8.90 0.00
C HIS A 346 15.16 9.91 -1.06
N ARG A 347 13.87 10.27 -1.09
CA ARG A 347 13.32 11.16 -2.11
C ARG A 347 13.58 12.63 -1.75
N PHE A 348 14.35 13.31 -2.60
CA PHE A 348 14.64 14.76 -2.47
C PHE A 348 13.50 15.68 -2.93
N ALA A 349 12.42 15.11 -3.47
CA ALA A 349 11.21 15.83 -3.85
C ALA A 349 9.99 15.01 -3.40
N GLY A 350 9.48 15.30 -2.21
CA GLY A 350 8.28 14.71 -1.64
C GLY A 350 7.13 15.71 -1.65
N HIS A 351 6.62 16.04 -0.46
CA HIS A 351 5.54 17.01 -0.26
C HIS A 351 5.89 18.38 -0.87
N GLU A 352 4.95 18.97 -1.62
CA GLU A 352 5.15 20.24 -2.35
C GLU A 352 6.40 20.28 -3.26
N ARG A 353 6.91 19.12 -3.70
CA ARG A 353 8.16 18.98 -4.47
C ARG A 353 9.41 19.48 -3.73
N ARG A 354 9.40 19.43 -2.39
CA ARG A 354 10.52 19.81 -1.52
C ARG A 354 11.03 18.59 -0.74
N ASP A 355 12.26 18.69 -0.25
CA ASP A 355 12.82 17.73 0.71
C ASP A 355 12.40 18.13 2.13
N THR A 356 11.30 17.54 2.61
CA THR A 356 10.82 17.71 3.99
C THR A 356 11.50 16.76 4.98
N TRP A 357 12.25 15.79 4.48
CA TRP A 357 12.92 14.77 5.29
C TRP A 357 14.26 15.26 5.83
N ARG A 358 14.99 16.10 5.09
CA ARG A 358 16.29 16.63 5.51
C ARG A 358 16.30 17.22 6.94
N GLU A 359 15.30 18.02 7.30
CA GLU A 359 15.20 18.58 8.66
C GLU A 359 14.70 17.54 9.68
N THR A 360 14.00 16.51 9.21
CA THR A 360 13.40 15.46 10.04
C THR A 360 14.40 14.36 10.41
N ILE A 361 15.31 13.99 9.50
CA ILE A 361 16.28 12.89 9.67
C ILE A 361 17.04 12.97 11.01
N PRO A 362 17.60 14.12 11.43
CA PRO A 362 18.28 14.23 12.73
C PRO A 362 17.41 13.90 13.94
N TYR A 363 16.09 14.11 13.84
CA TYR A 363 15.13 13.81 14.90
C TYR A 363 14.67 12.34 14.89
N LEU A 364 14.76 11.67 13.74
CA LEU A 364 14.44 10.24 13.61
C LEU A 364 15.46 9.33 14.31
N VAL A 365 16.71 9.79 14.41
CA VAL A 365 17.83 9.04 15.02
C VAL A 365 18.43 9.82 16.18
N ARG A 366 17.58 10.17 17.16
CA ARG A 366 17.95 10.87 18.39
C ARG A 366 17.83 9.95 19.60
N ASP A 367 18.62 10.23 20.64
CA ASP A 367 18.48 9.66 21.99
C ASP A 367 18.52 8.11 22.06
N GLY A 368 19.10 7.44 21.07
CA GLY A 368 19.20 5.98 21.04
C GLY A 368 17.87 5.25 20.76
N VAL A 369 16.80 5.99 20.42
CA VAL A 369 15.50 5.40 20.10
C VAL A 369 15.58 4.59 18.80
N PRO A 370 15.13 3.31 18.78
CA PRO A 370 15.07 2.52 17.56
C PRO A 370 14.15 3.15 16.51
N LEU A 371 14.67 3.25 15.28
CA LEU A 371 13.94 3.66 14.09
C LEU A 371 13.68 2.44 13.21
N VAL A 372 12.41 2.07 13.05
CA VAL A 372 11.97 1.02 12.15
C VAL A 372 11.56 1.62 10.81
N LEU A 373 12.18 1.15 9.74
CA LEU A 373 11.90 1.57 8.37
C LEU A 373 11.24 0.43 7.59
N SER A 374 10.38 0.76 6.64
CA SER A 374 9.91 -0.19 5.63
C SER A 374 9.85 0.43 4.24
N GLY A 375 9.81 -0.41 3.21
CA GLY A 375 9.69 0.04 1.82
C GLY A 375 8.96 -0.98 0.93
N TYR A 376 8.51 -0.54 -0.25
CA TYR A 376 7.78 -1.38 -1.21
C TYR A 376 8.72 -2.21 -2.09
N THR A 377 9.93 -1.72 -2.34
CA THR A 377 10.88 -2.34 -3.27
C THR A 377 12.19 -2.71 -2.60
N LEU A 378 12.96 -3.58 -3.27
CA LEU A 378 14.28 -4.03 -2.78
C LEU A 378 15.26 -2.86 -2.67
N LEU A 379 15.04 -1.77 -3.41
CA LEU A 379 15.94 -0.63 -3.47
C LEU A 379 15.55 0.49 -2.49
N GLU A 380 14.26 0.73 -2.30
CA GLU A 380 13.79 1.86 -1.47
C GLU A 380 14.29 1.79 -0.03
N CYS A 381 14.21 0.63 0.61
CA CYS A 381 14.61 0.49 2.01
C CYS A 381 16.14 0.67 2.20
N PRO A 382 17.02 0.05 1.38
CA PRO A 382 18.45 0.38 1.38
C PRO A 382 18.76 1.85 1.06
N GLN A 383 18.02 2.49 0.16
CA GLN A 383 18.20 3.91 -0.16
C GLN A 383 17.84 4.81 1.02
N ASP A 384 16.78 4.50 1.76
CA ASP A 384 16.39 5.20 2.99
C ASP A 384 17.47 5.08 4.07
N VAL A 385 18.03 3.87 4.26
CA VAL A 385 19.15 3.65 5.18
C VAL A 385 20.37 4.46 4.76
N ALA A 386 20.78 4.37 3.50
CA ALA A 386 21.94 5.10 2.99
C ALA A 386 21.78 6.61 3.11
N ARG A 387 20.57 7.15 2.91
CA ARG A 387 20.26 8.57 3.10
C ARG A 387 20.50 9.01 4.55
N ILE A 388 20.09 8.19 5.53
CA ILE A 388 20.31 8.48 6.94
C ILE A 388 21.80 8.38 7.30
N GLU A 389 22.50 7.34 6.85
CA GLU A 389 23.94 7.16 7.09
C GLU A 389 24.80 8.31 6.53
N GLN A 390 24.37 8.93 5.43
CA GLN A 390 25.02 10.11 4.87
C GLN A 390 24.86 11.37 5.73
N GLU A 391 23.77 11.48 6.49
CA GLU A 391 23.46 12.67 7.28
C GLU A 391 23.78 12.51 8.76
N GLN A 392 23.73 11.28 9.29
CA GLN A 392 23.83 10.98 10.72
C GLN A 392 24.69 9.73 10.96
N LYS A 393 25.37 9.70 12.11
CA LYS A 393 26.07 8.48 12.58
C LYS A 393 25.05 7.54 13.22
N VAL A 394 24.85 6.37 12.61
CA VAL A 394 23.85 5.40 13.03
C VAL A 394 24.43 4.00 13.09
N ASP A 395 23.85 3.17 13.95
CA ASP A 395 24.10 1.73 14.01
C ASP A 395 22.92 1.00 13.36
N VAL A 396 23.23 0.06 12.46
CA VAL A 396 22.21 -0.79 11.82
C VAL A 396 21.89 -1.97 12.71
N LEU A 397 20.78 -1.89 13.44
CA LEU A 397 20.30 -2.94 14.34
C LEU A 397 19.70 -4.14 13.58
N LEU A 398 19.02 -3.87 12.47
CA LEU A 398 18.48 -4.88 11.56
C LEU A 398 18.75 -4.43 10.12
N PRO A 399 19.62 -5.12 9.36
CA PRO A 399 19.92 -4.73 7.98
C PRO A 399 18.69 -4.87 7.08
N PRO A 400 18.60 -4.06 6.00
CA PRO A 400 17.52 -4.16 5.03
C PRO A 400 17.31 -5.59 4.54
N ARG A 401 16.11 -6.12 4.77
CA ARG A 401 15.73 -7.47 4.37
C ARG A 401 14.27 -7.56 4.00
N LYS A 402 13.92 -8.65 3.32
CA LYS A 402 12.51 -8.97 3.04
C LYS A 402 11.77 -9.18 4.37
N ASN A 403 10.64 -8.50 4.52
CA ASN A 403 9.85 -8.54 5.72
C ASN A 403 8.87 -9.73 5.70
N PRO A 404 8.97 -10.70 6.63
CA PRO A 404 8.01 -11.81 6.73
C PRO A 404 6.60 -11.35 7.16
N TYR A 405 6.51 -10.15 7.74
CA TYR A 405 5.28 -9.53 8.23
C TYR A 405 4.70 -8.46 7.29
N ARG A 406 5.17 -8.43 6.05
CA ARG A 406 4.59 -7.58 5.01
C ARG A 406 3.13 -7.97 4.70
N SER A 407 2.39 -7.06 4.09
CA SER A 407 1.06 -7.38 3.56
C SER A 407 1.14 -8.46 2.47
N THR A 408 0.10 -9.29 2.37
CA THR A 408 -0.10 -10.19 1.23
C THR A 408 -1.12 -9.64 0.23
N ARG A 409 -1.63 -8.43 0.47
CA ARG A 409 -2.49 -7.70 -0.45
C ARG A 409 -1.65 -7.04 -1.55
N PRO A 410 -1.76 -7.50 -2.80
CA PRO A 410 -1.04 -6.88 -3.91
C PRO A 410 -1.63 -5.50 -4.23
N GLN A 411 -0.76 -4.59 -4.66
CA GLN A 411 -1.11 -3.29 -5.23
C GLN A 411 -0.41 -3.14 -6.57
N GLN A 412 -1.07 -2.55 -7.57
CA GLN A 412 -0.43 -2.34 -8.87
C GLN A 412 0.73 -1.36 -8.75
N ASN A 413 1.83 -1.68 -9.41
CA ASN A 413 3.04 -0.86 -9.38
C ASN A 413 3.29 -0.22 -10.75
N PHE A 414 2.75 0.98 -10.96
CA PHE A 414 2.98 1.71 -12.22
C PHE A 414 4.38 2.32 -12.35
N LEU A 415 5.15 2.42 -11.25
CA LEU A 415 6.48 3.02 -11.25
C LEU A 415 7.53 2.10 -11.88
N ASN A 416 7.42 0.79 -11.61
CA ASN A 416 8.37 -0.21 -12.08
C ASN A 416 7.67 -1.55 -12.43
N GLU A 417 6.59 -1.47 -13.22
CA GLU A 417 5.76 -2.62 -13.60
C GLU A 417 6.49 -3.70 -14.40
N HIS A 418 7.61 -3.35 -15.04
CA HIS A 418 8.44 -4.27 -15.80
C HIS A 418 9.19 -5.26 -14.89
N GLU A 419 9.76 -4.77 -13.78
CA GLU A 419 10.45 -5.63 -12.83
C GLU A 419 9.49 -6.28 -11.83
N ALA A 420 8.52 -5.52 -11.33
CA ALA A 420 7.54 -5.95 -10.35
C ALA A 420 6.18 -5.32 -10.66
N PRO A 421 5.25 -6.01 -11.36
CA PRO A 421 3.93 -5.46 -11.72
C PRO A 421 3.03 -5.19 -10.51
N VAL A 422 3.35 -5.80 -9.36
CA VAL A 422 2.69 -5.57 -8.09
C VAL A 422 3.71 -5.34 -6.97
N VAL A 423 3.32 -4.53 -6.00
CA VAL A 423 4.04 -4.30 -4.74
C VAL A 423 3.14 -4.64 -3.55
N PHE A 424 3.75 -4.74 -2.38
CA PHE A 424 3.04 -5.02 -1.12
C PHE A 424 3.51 -4.05 -0.05
N LYS A 425 2.58 -3.62 0.78
CA LYS A 425 2.84 -2.76 1.94
C LYS A 425 3.84 -3.41 2.90
N ASN A 426 4.87 -2.65 3.28
CA ASN A 426 6.01 -3.07 4.11
C ASN A 426 6.78 -4.27 3.54
N GLN A 427 6.98 -4.37 2.23
CA GLN A 427 7.67 -5.50 1.60
C GLN A 427 9.07 -5.77 2.19
N TYR A 428 9.79 -4.71 2.54
CA TYR A 428 11.11 -4.75 3.16
C TYR A 428 11.10 -4.02 4.50
N VAL A 429 12.03 -4.38 5.38
CA VAL A 429 12.19 -3.79 6.72
C VAL A 429 13.66 -3.62 7.05
N ALA A 430 13.97 -2.55 7.78
CA ALA A 430 15.25 -2.31 8.42
C ALA A 430 15.02 -1.66 9.79
N CYS A 431 16.02 -1.73 10.67
CA CYS A 431 16.01 -1.00 11.93
C CYS A 431 17.37 -0.37 12.20
N LEU A 432 17.35 0.89 12.60
CA LEU A 432 18.52 1.72 12.87
C LEU A 432 18.39 2.33 14.27
N THR A 433 19.50 2.77 14.85
CA THR A 433 19.49 3.68 16.00
C THR A 433 20.64 4.69 15.89
N ALA A 434 20.58 5.75 16.69
CA ALA A 434 21.70 6.68 16.81
C ALA A 434 22.95 5.94 17.31
N ALA A 435 24.10 6.16 16.67
CA ALA A 435 25.34 5.51 17.11
C ALA A 435 25.70 5.96 18.54
N ALA A 436 26.10 5.01 19.38
CA ALA A 436 26.53 5.33 20.74
C ALA A 436 27.70 6.33 20.71
N LYS A 437 27.60 7.42 21.48
CA LYS A 437 28.77 8.30 21.67
C LYS A 437 29.86 7.48 22.35
N PRO A 438 31.12 7.50 21.88
CA PRO A 438 32.20 6.82 22.59
C PRO A 438 32.24 7.36 24.02
N ARG A 439 32.14 6.46 25.01
CA ARG A 439 32.34 6.82 26.42
C ARG A 439 33.74 7.41 26.51
N LYS A 440 33.83 8.69 26.86
CA LYS A 440 35.10 9.37 27.13
C LYS A 440 35.71 8.87 28.43
#